data_AF-A0A849TFB5-F1
#
_entry.id   AF-A0A849TFB5-F1
#
_cell.length_a   1.000
_cell.length_b   1.000
_cell.length_c   1.000
_cell.angle_alpha   90.00
_cell.angle_beta   90.00
_cell.angle_gamma   90.00
#
_symmetry.space_group_name_H-M   'P 1'
#
loop_
_entity.id
_entity.type
_entity.pdbx_description
1 polymer ?
#
loop_
_entity_poly.entity_id
_entity_poly.type
_entity_poly.pdbx_seq_one_letter_code
_entity_poly.pdbx_strand_id
1 'polypeptide(L)' 'MPSLFRFVFVLALLGGAVAGGLYLLSERFEPEQKEVRSSVSGVKVRR' A
#
# COMPACT_ATOMS: atom_id res chain seq x y z
N MET A 1 -0.13 33.63 -15.98
CA MET A 1 0.55 34.15 -14.77
C MET A 1 1.59 33.13 -14.31
N PRO A 2 2.88 33.49 -14.22
CA PRO A 2 3.95 32.56 -13.84
C PRO A 2 3.75 31.91 -12.46
N SER A 3 3.04 32.59 -11.55
CA SER A 3 2.69 32.08 -10.21
C SER A 3 1.77 30.87 -10.25
N LEU A 4 0.76 30.85 -11.14
CA LEU A 4 -0.18 29.74 -11.26
C LEU A 4 0.53 28.46 -11.71
N PHE A 5 1.41 28.56 -12.72
CA PHE A 5 2.18 27.41 -13.20
C PHE A 5 3.07 26.82 -12.10
N ARG A 6 3.78 27.67 -11.35
CA ARG A 6 4.59 27.24 -10.20
C ARG A 6 3.76 26.55 -9.14
N PHE A 7 2.57 27.08 -8.85
CA PHE A 7 1.65 26.48 -7.89
C PHE A 7 1.19 25.08 -8.31
N VAL A 8 0.75 24.92 -9.57
CA VAL A 8 0.36 23.61 -10.10
C VAL A 8 1.54 22.64 -10.12
N PHE A 9 2.73 23.12 -10.47
CA PHE A 9 3.95 22.30 -10.47
C PHE A 9 4.29 21.77 -9.07
N VAL A 10 4.21 22.62 -8.03
CA VAL A 10 4.42 22.19 -6.64
C VAL A 10 3.34 21.21 -6.20
N LEU A 11 2.07 21.45 -6.54
CA LEU A 11 1.00 20.49 -6.25
C LEU A 11 1.23 19.13 -6.93
N ALA A 12 1.68 19.13 -8.18
CA ALA A 12 1.98 17.90 -8.91
C ALA A 12 3.15 17.14 -8.26
N LEU A 13 4.19 17.83 -7.82
CA LEU A 13 5.31 17.22 -7.09
C LEU A 13 4.85 16.59 -5.77
N LEU A 14 4.05 17.31 -4.98
CA LEU A 14 3.53 16.80 -3.71
C LEU A 14 2.59 15.60 -3.95
N GLY A 15 1.67 15.71 -4.90
CA GLY A 15 0.75 14.64 -5.26
C GLY A 15 1.49 13.40 -5.76
N GLY A 16 2.50 13.59 -6.63
CA GLY A 16 3.34 12.51 -7.14
C GLY A 16 4.15 11.83 -6.03
N ALA A 17 4.72 12.60 -5.10
CA ALA A 17 5.47 12.05 -3.97
C ALA A 17 4.57 11.21 -3.04
N VAL A 18 3.36 11.69 -2.74
CA VAL A 18 2.39 10.94 -1.91
C VAL A 18 1.91 9.68 -2.62
N ALA A 19 1.48 9.79 -3.88
CA ALA A 19 0.98 8.65 -4.64
C ALA A 19 2.07 7.59 -4.86
N GLY A 20 3.27 8.01 -5.25
CA GLY A 20 4.42 7.11 -5.41
C GLY A 20 4.86 6.48 -4.09
N GLY A 21 4.86 7.25 -3.00
CA GLY A 21 5.16 6.74 -1.66
C GLY A 21 4.17 5.68 -1.21
N LEU A 22 2.86 5.93 -1.38
CA LEU A 22 1.81 4.96 -1.06
C LEU A 22 1.90 3.70 -1.91
N TYR A 23 2.18 3.84 -3.22
CA TYR A 23 2.39 2.71 -4.11
C TYR A 23 3.59 1.85 -3.68
N LEU A 24 4.69 2.49 -3.31
CA LEU A 24 5.89 1.77 -2.87
C LEU A 24 5.67 1.10 -1.50
N LEU A 25 4.93 1.76 -0.61
CA LEU A 25 4.53 1.19 0.67
C LEU A 25 3.62 -0.03 0.49
N SER A 26 2.62 0.04 -0.39
CA SER A 26 1.77 -1.12 -0.65
C SER A 26 2.58 -2.28 -1.20
N GLU A 27 3.41 -2.05 -2.22
CA GLU A 27 4.12 -3.13 -2.90
C GLU A 27 5.19 -3.80 -2.02
N ARG A 28 5.86 -3.03 -1.15
CA ARG A 28 7.01 -3.52 -0.38
C ARG A 28 6.66 -4.01 1.02
N PHE A 29 5.53 -3.59 1.56
CA PHE A 29 5.12 -3.91 2.92
C PHE A 29 3.82 -4.71 2.97
N GLU A 30 3.23 -5.07 1.84
CA GLU A 30 2.15 -6.05 1.82
C GLU A 30 2.68 -7.40 2.33
N PRO A 31 2.06 -8.00 3.36
CA PRO A 31 2.47 -9.31 3.85
C PRO A 31 2.13 -10.36 2.79
N GLU A 32 3.05 -11.31 2.58
CA GLU A 32 2.74 -12.47 1.73
C GLU A 32 1.46 -13.14 2.23
N GLN A 33 0.51 -13.36 1.32
CA GLN A 33 -0.73 -14.07 1.60
C GLN A 33 -0.40 -15.52 2.00
N LYS A 34 -0.21 -15.75 3.30
CA LYS A 34 -0.07 -17.09 3.86
C LYS A 34 -1.46 -17.63 4.19
N GLU A 35 -1.76 -18.81 3.66
CA GLU A 35 -2.85 -19.63 4.17
C GLU A 35 -2.55 -19.99 5.63
N VAL A 36 -3.20 -19.29 6.58
CA VAL A 36 -3.09 -19.60 8.01
C VAL A 36 -3.92 -20.85 8.29
N ARG A 37 -3.29 -22.02 8.17
CA ARG A 37 -3.87 -23.28 8.65
C ARG A 37 -3.54 -23.45 10.14
N SER A 38 -4.21 -22.68 11.01
CA SER A 38 -4.15 -22.97 12.44
C SER A 38 -5.07 -24.15 12.74
N SER A 39 -4.53 -25.25 13.25
CA SER A 39 -5.36 -26.30 13.85
C SER A 39 -6.03 -25.72 15.09
N VAL A 40 -7.36 -25.67 15.10
CA VAL A 40 -8.11 -25.30 16.30
C VAL A 40 -7.92 -26.41 17.33
N SER A 41 -7.40 -26.07 18.51
CA SER A 41 -7.20 -27.04 19.59
C SER A 41 -8.54 -27.72 19.90
N GLY A 42 -8.60 -29.04 19.73
CA GLY A 42 -9.80 -29.84 20.01
C GLY A 42 -10.60 -30.30 18.77
N VAL A 43 -10.26 -29.83 17.56
CA VAL A 43 -10.97 -30.26 16.33
C VAL A 43 -10.13 -31.25 15.54
N LYS A 44 -10.49 -32.54 15.56
CA LYS A 44 -9.94 -33.56 14.65
C LYS A 44 -10.53 -33.33 13.26
N VAL A 45 -9.75 -32.77 12.34
CA VAL A 45 -10.11 -32.70 10.92
C VAL A 45 -10.22 -34.12 10.38
N ARG A 46 -11.45 -34.57 10.07
CA ARG A 46 -11.70 -35.85 9.39
C ARG A 46 -11.59 -35.62 7.87
N ARG A 47 -10.80 -36.47 7.21
CA ARG A 47 -10.50 -36.43 5.77
C ARG A 47 -11.69 -36.87 4.94
#